data_AF-A0A397T8N2-F1
#
_entry.id   AF-A0A397T8N2-F1
#
_cell.length_a   1.000
_cell.length_b   1.000
_cell.length_c   1.000
_cell.angle_alpha   90.00
_cell.angle_beta   90.00
_cell.angle_gamma   90.00
#
_symmetry.space_group_name_H-M   'P 1'
#
loop_
_entity.id
_entity.type
_entity.pdbx_description
1 polymer ?
#
loop_
_entity_poly.entity_id
_entity_poly.type
_entity_poly.pdbx_seq_one_letter_code
_entity_poly.pdbx_strand_id
1 'polypeptide(L)'
;MASLGHLDDCFVRIAQIIPLYRPRQIASRWRNKLDPQLSPEPLTTREKIFINNKIRNCEMDDEHICWREIVRDLEIAFGRRHTDNKLRNYRNSILRIWKRNRENLAMNQFNRAPIEPKFVPKFIDCPFRMNPMF
;
A
#
# COMPACT_ATOMS: atom_id res chain seq x y z
N MET A 1 -5.28 26.26 -23.73
CA MET A 1 -6.31 25.22 -23.96
C MET A 1 -7.70 25.70 -23.53
N ALA A 2 -8.13 26.90 -23.93
CA ALA A 2 -9.44 27.43 -23.51
C ALA A 2 -10.61 27.05 -24.45
N SER A 3 -10.35 26.73 -25.73
CA SER A 3 -11.41 26.62 -26.73
C SER A 3 -12.04 25.23 -26.90
N LEU A 4 -11.48 24.15 -26.35
CA LEU A 4 -11.97 22.78 -26.58
C LEU A 4 -12.27 21.98 -25.32
N GLY A 5 -11.85 22.44 -24.13
CA GLY A 5 -11.98 21.69 -22.88
C GLY A 5 -13.42 21.54 -22.36
N HIS A 6 -14.35 22.35 -22.85
CA HIS A 6 -15.77 22.34 -22.46
C HIS A 6 -16.63 21.39 -23.31
N LEU A 7 -16.07 20.80 -24.38
CA LEU A 7 -16.79 19.89 -25.25
C LEU A 7 -16.64 18.44 -24.75
N ASP A 8 -17.74 17.69 -24.76
CA ASP A 8 -17.77 16.28 -24.35
C ASP A 8 -16.86 15.38 -25.21
N ASP A 9 -16.55 15.82 -26.45
CA ASP A 9 -15.72 15.12 -27.44
C ASP A 9 -14.27 15.65 -27.49
N CYS A 10 -13.81 16.45 -26.52
CA CYS A 10 -12.53 17.15 -26.58
C CYS A 10 -11.34 16.22 -26.87
N PHE A 11 -11.29 15.04 -26.25
CA PHE A 11 -10.22 14.06 -26.49
C PHE A 11 -10.32 13.35 -27.83
N VAL A 12 -11.52 13.26 -28.43
CA VAL A 12 -11.72 12.72 -29.78
C VAL A 12 -11.12 13.68 -30.80
N ARG A 13 -11.39 14.97 -30.64
CA ARG A 13 -10.80 16.03 -31.48
C ARG A 13 -9.28 16.11 -31.34
N ILE A 14 -8.74 15.99 -30.13
CA ILE A 14 -7.27 15.97 -29.95
C ILE A 14 -6.66 14.73 -30.62
N ALA A 15 -7.33 13.58 -30.58
CA ALA A 15 -6.84 12.37 -31.26
C ALA A 15 -6.80 12.52 -32.79
N GLN A 16 -7.67 13.34 -33.38
CA GLN A 16 -7.59 13.66 -34.82
C GLN A 16 -6.34 14.47 -35.16
N ILE A 17 -5.89 15.34 -34.24
CA ILE A 17 -4.67 16.14 -34.40
C ILE A 17 -3.42 15.29 -34.13
N ILE A 18 -3.49 14.36 -33.17
CA ILE A 18 -2.39 13.48 -32.77
C ILE A 18 -2.80 12.01 -32.94
N PRO A 19 -2.82 11.50 -34.18
CA PRO A 19 -3.41 10.20 -34.52
C PRO A 19 -2.68 9.00 -33.90
N LEU A 20 -1.47 9.20 -33.38
CA LEU A 20 -0.71 8.17 -32.67
C LEU A 20 -1.41 7.67 -31.39
N TYR A 21 -2.25 8.51 -30.76
CA TYR A 21 -2.87 8.20 -29.48
C TYR A 21 -4.39 8.12 -29.58
N ARG A 22 -4.95 7.08 -28.97
CA ARG A 22 -6.41 6.95 -28.84
C ARG A 22 -6.95 8.00 -27.86
N PRO A 23 -8.19 8.49 -28.05
CA PRO A 23 -8.83 9.46 -27.13
C PRO A 23 -8.74 9.05 -25.65
N ARG A 24 -8.92 7.76 -25.35
CA ARG A 24 -8.79 7.21 -23.98
C ARG A 24 -7.38 7.38 -23.40
N GLN A 25 -6.33 7.19 -24.20
CA GLN A 25 -4.95 7.36 -23.76
C GLN A 25 -4.65 8.82 -23.46
N ILE A 26 -5.13 9.72 -24.32
CA ILE A 26 -5.00 11.17 -24.14
C ILE A 26 -5.71 11.61 -22.86
N ALA A 27 -6.97 11.19 -22.67
CA ALA A 27 -7.75 11.51 -21.48
C ALA A 27 -7.11 10.99 -20.19
N SER A 28 -6.59 9.75 -20.23
CA SER A 28 -5.85 9.17 -19.11
C SER A 28 -4.58 9.96 -18.81
N ARG A 29 -3.81 10.31 -19.83
CA ARG A 29 -2.57 11.09 -19.68
C ARG A 29 -2.85 12.48 -19.12
N TRP A 30 -3.90 13.13 -19.58
CA TRP A 30 -4.36 14.42 -19.06
C TRP A 30 -4.66 14.33 -17.57
N ARG A 31 -5.62 13.47 -17.20
CA ARG A 31 -6.10 13.31 -15.82
C ARG A 31 -5.04 12.82 -14.82
N ASN A 32 -3.99 12.16 -15.30
CA ASN A 32 -2.97 11.57 -14.43
C ASN A 32 -1.65 12.33 -14.38
N LYS A 33 -1.35 13.16 -15.39
CA LYS A 33 0.00 13.71 -15.59
C LYS A 33 0.06 15.14 -16.11
N LEU A 34 -0.85 15.55 -16.99
CA LEU A 34 -0.72 16.84 -17.70
C LEU A 34 -1.62 17.95 -17.15
N ASP A 35 -2.64 17.60 -16.35
CA ASP A 35 -3.50 18.60 -15.71
C ASP A 35 -2.67 19.48 -14.76
N PRO A 36 -2.56 20.81 -15.01
CA PRO A 36 -1.74 21.72 -14.21
C PRO A 36 -2.20 21.85 -12.75
N GLN A 37 -3.45 21.50 -12.44
CA GLN A 37 -3.96 21.52 -11.08
C GLN A 37 -3.41 20.36 -10.24
N LEU A 38 -2.82 19.35 -10.87
CA LEU A 38 -2.26 18.20 -10.17
C LEU A 38 -0.94 18.55 -9.51
N SER A 39 -0.80 18.16 -8.25
CA SER A 39 0.45 18.27 -7.53
C SER A 39 1.46 17.21 -8.02
N PRO A 40 2.62 17.61 -8.56
CA PRO A 40 3.68 16.66 -8.92
C PRO A 40 4.30 16.04 -7.67
N GLU A 41 4.33 16.80 -6.57
CA GLU A 41 5.01 16.48 -5.31
C GLU A 41 4.54 15.18 -4.66
N PRO A 42 5.44 14.39 -4.05
CA PRO A 42 5.06 13.16 -3.37
C PRO A 42 4.11 13.45 -2.20
N LEU A 43 3.34 12.43 -1.82
CA LEU A 43 2.48 12.52 -0.63
C LEU A 43 3.36 12.75 0.61
N THR A 44 3.10 13.86 1.29
CA THR A 44 3.71 14.23 2.56
C THR A 44 3.26 13.27 3.67
N THR A 45 3.99 13.29 4.79
CA THR A 45 3.64 12.45 5.95
C THR A 45 2.25 12.76 6.50
N ARG A 46 1.86 14.05 6.53
CA ARG A 46 0.53 14.47 7.01
C ARG A 46 -0.59 13.98 6.09
N GLU A 47 -0.41 14.10 4.78
CA GLU A 47 -1.36 13.58 3.79
C GLU A 47 -1.49 12.04 3.89
N LYS A 48 -0.37 11.33 4.08
CA LYS A 48 -0.37 9.87 4.28
C LYS A 48 -1.18 9.46 5.51
N ILE A 49 -0.99 10.14 6.64
CA ILE A 49 -1.77 9.91 7.87
C ILE A 49 -3.26 10.14 7.61
N PHE A 50 -3.60 11.24 6.94
CA PHE A 50 -4.98 11.54 6.57
C PHE A 50 -5.62 10.45 5.71
N ILE A 51 -4.92 9.99 4.67
CA ILE A 51 -5.38 8.91 3.79
C ILE A 51 -5.62 7.62 4.60
N ASN A 52 -4.69 7.26 5.47
CA ASN A 52 -4.82 6.05 6.29
C ASN A 52 -6.03 6.13 7.24
N ASN A 53 -6.29 7.30 7.83
CA ASN A 53 -7.48 7.51 8.67
C ASN A 53 -8.77 7.37 7.86
N LYS A 54 -8.84 7.98 6.66
CA LYS A 54 -10.01 7.84 5.77
C LYS A 54 -10.26 6.40 5.36
N ILE A 55 -9.21 5.67 4.97
CA ILE A 55 -9.33 4.25 4.59
C ILE A 55 -9.79 3.42 5.79
N ARG A 56 -9.23 3.65 6.98
CA ARG A 56 -9.62 2.94 8.19
C ARG A 56 -11.10 3.14 8.51
N ASN A 57 -11.62 4.34 8.34
CA ASN A 57 -13.04 4.60 8.58
C ASN A 57 -13.91 3.82 7.58
N CYS A 58 -13.56 3.82 6.29
CA CYS A 58 -14.28 2.99 5.30
C CYS A 58 -14.25 1.49 5.66
N GLU A 59 -13.11 0.99 6.17
CA GLU A 59 -12.99 -0.41 6.61
C GLU A 59 -13.86 -0.72 7.85
N MET A 60 -14.02 0.24 8.77
CA MET A 60 -14.87 0.08 9.96
C MET A 60 -16.35 0.05 9.62
N ASP A 61 -16.75 0.84 8.62
CA ASP A 61 -18.14 0.98 8.18
C ASP A 61 -18.55 -0.07 7.12
N ASP A 62 -17.65 -1.02 6.80
CA ASP A 62 -17.78 -2.01 5.71
C ASP A 62 -18.13 -1.37 4.35
N GLU A 63 -17.65 -0.14 4.13
CA GLU A 63 -17.96 0.65 2.96
C GLU A 63 -16.83 0.58 1.91
N HIS A 64 -17.21 0.65 0.63
CA HIS A 64 -16.23 0.72 -0.45
C HIS A 64 -15.45 2.03 -0.43
N ILE A 65 -14.12 1.93 -0.58
CA ILE A 65 -13.25 3.11 -0.60
C ILE A 65 -13.51 3.99 -1.84
N CYS A 66 -14.19 5.11 -1.63
CA CYS A 66 -14.41 6.11 -2.67
C CYS A 66 -13.19 7.03 -2.84
N TRP A 67 -12.23 6.64 -3.70
CA TRP A 67 -11.00 7.41 -3.93
C TRP A 67 -11.25 8.86 -4.38
N ARG A 68 -12.33 9.12 -5.13
CA ARG A 68 -12.66 10.48 -5.58
C ARG A 68 -12.97 11.41 -4.42
N GLU A 69 -13.63 10.91 -3.38
CA GLU A 69 -13.94 11.67 -2.18
C GLU A 69 -12.69 11.92 -1.34
N ILE A 70 -11.84 10.90 -1.18
CA ILE A 70 -10.57 11.08 -0.46
C ILE A 70 -9.70 12.12 -1.15
N VAL A 71 -9.62 12.12 -2.50
CA VAL A 71 -8.90 13.16 -3.25
C VAL A 71 -9.49 14.55 -2.98
N ARG A 72 -10.82 14.70 -3.05
CA ARG A 72 -11.50 15.97 -2.79
C ARG A 72 -11.23 16.47 -1.38
N ASP A 73 -11.36 15.61 -0.38
CA ASP A 73 -11.16 15.97 1.01
C ASP A 73 -9.70 16.34 1.31
N LEU A 74 -8.77 15.68 0.63
CA LEU A 74 -7.33 15.96 0.74
C LEU A 74 -6.97 17.28 0.06
N GLU A 75 -7.59 17.59 -1.08
CA GLU A 75 -7.48 18.91 -1.73
C GLU A 75 -8.03 20.02 -0.83
N ILE A 76 -9.19 19.81 -0.20
CA ILE A 76 -9.77 20.76 0.77
C ILE A 76 -8.85 20.95 1.98
N ALA A 77 -8.28 19.87 2.53
CA ALA A 77 -7.49 19.92 3.75
C ALA A 77 -6.07 20.46 3.55
N PHE A 78 -5.43 20.20 2.40
CA PHE A 78 -4.01 20.49 2.17
C PHE A 78 -3.75 21.45 1.00
N GLY A 79 -4.79 21.87 0.27
CA GLY A 79 -4.68 22.75 -0.90
C GLY A 79 -3.96 22.10 -2.09
N ARG A 80 -3.83 20.77 -2.09
CA ARG A 80 -3.10 20.01 -3.13
C ARG A 80 -3.96 18.90 -3.70
N ARG A 81 -4.18 18.95 -5.00
CA ARG A 81 -4.90 17.91 -5.73
C ARG A 81 -3.95 16.81 -6.16
N HIS A 82 -4.13 15.62 -5.61
CA HIS A 82 -3.41 14.41 -6.06
C HIS A 82 -4.33 13.55 -6.93
N THR A 83 -3.76 12.76 -7.81
CA THR A 83 -4.54 11.83 -8.65
C THR A 83 -5.05 10.65 -7.83
N ASP A 84 -6.20 10.09 -8.21
CA ASP A 84 -6.73 8.87 -7.61
C ASP A 84 -5.71 7.72 -7.70
N ASN A 85 -5.00 7.63 -8.82
CA ASN A 85 -3.98 6.64 -9.08
C ASN A 85 -2.80 6.77 -8.11
N LYS A 86 -2.45 7.99 -7.67
CA LYS A 86 -1.38 8.21 -6.68
C LYS A 86 -1.75 7.62 -5.33
N LEU A 87 -2.99 7.82 -4.89
CA LEU A 87 -3.52 7.28 -3.63
C LEU A 87 -3.65 5.75 -3.71
N ARG A 88 -4.18 5.21 -4.81
CA ARG A 88 -4.24 3.76 -5.06
C ARG A 88 -2.85 3.13 -5.05
N ASN A 89 -1.87 3.75 -5.70
CA ASN A 89 -0.49 3.28 -5.69
C ASN A 89 0.14 3.30 -4.30
N TYR A 90 -0.14 4.34 -3.51
CA TYR A 90 0.29 4.39 -2.11
C TYR A 90 -0.29 3.22 -1.31
N ARG A 91 -1.59 2.99 -1.39
CA ARG A 91 -2.25 1.87 -0.69
C ARG A 91 -1.73 0.51 -1.17
N ASN A 92 -1.60 0.30 -2.48
CA ASN A 92 -1.01 -0.93 -3.02
C ASN A 92 0.41 -1.16 -2.54
N SER A 93 1.20 -0.09 -2.37
CA SER A 93 2.55 -0.18 -1.80
C SER A 93 2.51 -0.70 -0.36
N ILE A 94 1.60 -0.17 0.47
CA ILE A 94 1.40 -0.63 1.85
C ILE A 94 0.99 -2.11 1.86
N LEU A 95 -0.01 -2.49 1.05
CA LEU A 95 -0.49 -3.87 0.99
C LEU A 95 0.62 -4.86 0.61
N ARG A 96 1.50 -4.49 -0.33
CA ARG A 96 2.67 -5.32 -0.68
C ARG A 96 3.66 -5.46 0.47
N ILE A 97 3.93 -4.39 1.21
CA ILE A 97 4.80 -4.44 2.39
C ILE A 97 4.20 -5.36 3.46
N TRP A 98 2.90 -5.26 3.70
CA TRP A 98 2.21 -6.09 4.69
C TRP A 98 2.23 -7.57 4.31
N LYS A 99 1.98 -7.87 3.03
CA LYS A 99 2.10 -9.24 2.50
C LYS A 99 3.50 -9.80 2.73
N ARG A 100 4.54 -9.04 2.37
CA ARG A 100 5.94 -9.44 2.56
C ARG A 100 6.27 -9.67 4.03
N ASN A 101 5.83 -8.78 4.92
CA ASN A 101 6.07 -8.93 6.36
C ASN A 101 5.38 -10.17 6.93
N ARG A 102 4.17 -10.50 6.46
CA ARG A 102 3.46 -11.73 6.85
C ARG A 102 4.22 -12.99 6.40
N GLU A 103 4.75 -12.99 5.19
CA GLU A 103 5.58 -14.08 4.65
C GLU A 103 6.88 -14.24 5.45
N ASN A 104 7.56 -13.14 5.77
CA ASN A 104 8.77 -13.14 6.61
C ASN A 104 8.48 -13.67 8.03
N LEU A 105 7.36 -13.27 8.63
CA LEU A 105 6.93 -13.77 9.94
C LEU A 105 6.68 -15.28 9.92
N ALA A 106 6.01 -15.78 8.86
CA ALA A 106 5.79 -17.21 8.69
C ALA A 106 7.13 -17.97 8.56
N MET A 107 8.07 -17.49 7.73
CA MET A 107 9.39 -18.11 7.60
C MET A 107 10.18 -18.12 8.91
N ASN A 108 10.14 -17.03 9.67
CA ASN A 108 10.78 -16.96 10.98
C ASN A 108 10.15 -17.90 12.01
N GLN A 109 8.85 -18.22 11.89
CA GLN A 109 8.19 -19.21 12.74
C GLN A 109 8.64 -20.64 12.40
N PHE A 110 8.78 -20.98 11.12
CA PHE A 110 9.30 -22.28 10.68
C PHE A 110 10.79 -22.48 11.00
N ASN A 111 11.58 -21.41 11.00
CA ASN A 111 13.02 -21.46 11.30
C ASN A 111 13.34 -21.42 12.81
N ARG A 112 12.34 -21.37 13.70
CA ARG A 112 12.60 -21.60 15.13
C ARG A 112 12.94 -23.07 15.32
N ALA A 113 14.17 -23.34 15.76
CA ALA A 113 14.59 -24.69 16.14
C ALA A 113 13.53 -25.30 17.09
N PRO A 114 13.18 -26.59 16.93
CA PRO A 114 12.36 -27.29 17.91
C PRO A 114 12.98 -27.04 19.28
N ILE A 115 12.17 -26.60 20.25
CA ILE A 115 12.63 -26.53 21.63
C ILE A 115 12.96 -27.97 21.99
N GLU A 116 14.26 -28.30 22.05
CA GLU A 116 14.68 -29.61 22.51
C GLU A 116 14.04 -29.83 23.88
N PRO A 117 13.26 -30.91 24.09
CA PRO A 117 12.75 -31.21 25.40
C PRO A 117 13.96 -31.30 26.32
N LYS A 118 14.00 -30.49 27.38
CA LYS A 118 15.08 -30.53 28.36
C LYS A 118 15.19 -31.96 28.87
N PHE A 119 16.18 -32.71 28.39
CA PHE A 119 16.51 -34.01 28.92
C PHE A 119 17.05 -33.78 30.32
N VAL A 120 16.20 -33.95 31.32
CA VAL A 120 16.62 -33.97 32.72
C VAL A 120 16.90 -35.44 33.02
N PRO A 121 18.16 -35.89 33.00
CA PRO A 121 18.48 -37.27 33.29
C PRO A 121 18.10 -37.57 34.75
N LYS A 122 17.28 -38.60 34.94
CA LYS A 122 16.93 -39.11 36.27
C LYS A 122 18.05 -40.03 36.76
N PHE A 123 19.17 -39.45 37.20
CA PHE A 123 20.29 -40.20 37.81
C PHE A 123 20.06 -40.50 39.30
N ILE A 124 18.83 -40.66 39.77
CA ILE A 124 18.57 -40.84 41.21
C ILE A 124 18.70 -42.32 41.64
N ASP A 125 18.71 -43.28 40.70
CA ASP A 125 18.81 -44.71 41.04
C ASP A 125 19.89 -45.44 40.20
N CYS A 126 21.13 -44.96 40.21
CA CYS A 126 22.27 -45.77 39.76
C CYS A 126 22.88 -46.52 40.95
N PRO A 127 22.70 -47.85 41.09
CA PRO A 127 23.20 -48.63 42.24
C PRO A 127 24.70 -48.90 42.20
N PHE A 128 25.42 -48.41 41.18
CA PHE A 128 26.87 -48.64 41.04
C PHE A 128 27.65 -47.62 41.89
N ARG A 129 27.65 -47.85 43.21
CA ARG A 129 28.59 -47.24 44.14
C ARG A 129 29.94 -47.93 43.93
N MET A 130 30.86 -47.32 43.17
CA MET A 130 32.23 -47.84 43.11
C MET A 130 32.89 -47.62 44.47
N ASN A 131 33.29 -48.71 45.13
CA ASN A 131 34.09 -48.65 46.34
C ASN A 131 35.49 -48.13 45.99
N PRO A 132 36.04 -47.16 46.73
CA PRO A 132 37.43 -46.76 46.55
C PRO A 132 38.33 -47.95 46.94
N MET A 133 39.13 -48.42 46.00
CA MET A 133 40.26 -49.31 46.30
C MET A 133 41.33 -48.47 47.00
N PHE A 134 41.73 -48.90 48.19
CA PHE A 134 42.92 -48.39 48.88
C PHE A 134 44.18 -48.62 48.06
#